data_AF-A0A6G2DAS2-F1
#
_entry.id   AF-A0A6G2DAS2-F1
#
_cell.length_a   1.000
_cell.length_b   1.000
_cell.length_c   1.000
_cell.angle_alpha   90.00
_cell.angle_beta   90.00
_cell.angle_gamma   90.00
#
_symmetry.space_group_name_H-M   'P 1'
#
loop_
_entity.id
_entity.type
_entity.pdbx_description
1 polymer ?
#
loop_
_entity_poly.entity_id
_entity_poly.type
_entity_poly.pdbx_seq_one_letter_code
_entity_poly.pdbx_strand_id
1 'polypeptide(L)' 'VQVGDLISVRKFGRLRLLQDKGQTKKEKKKITVQLLLSK' A
#
# COMPACT_ATOMS: atom_id res chain seq x y z
N VAL A 1 -5.86 4.62 -6.63
CA VAL A 1 -4.75 3.85 -6.06
C VAL A 1 -4.35 2.77 -7.04
N GLN A 2 -3.28 3.03 -7.77
CA GLN A 2 -2.71 2.15 -8.78
C GLN A 2 -1.36 1.60 -8.30
N VAL A 3 -0.91 0.53 -8.92
CA VAL A 3 0.44 0.01 -8.70
C VAL A 3 1.45 1.07 -9.13
N GLY A 4 2.45 1.33 -8.29
CA GLY A 4 3.43 2.40 -8.47
C GLY A 4 3.14 3.67 -7.66
N ASP A 5 1.91 3.85 -7.16
CA ASP A 5 1.56 5.00 -6.33
C ASP A 5 2.35 5.02 -5.01
N LEU A 6 2.65 6.24 -4.57
CA LEU A 6 3.30 6.51 -3.29
C LEU A 6 2.26 7.02 -2.29
N ILE A 7 2.05 6.26 -1.22
CA ILE A 7 0.99 6.53 -0.23
C ILE A 7 1.62 6.79 1.13
N SER A 8 1.15 7.82 1.82
CA SER A 8 1.50 8.08 3.22
C SER A 8 0.48 7.41 4.14
N VAL A 9 0.97 6.59 5.07
CA VAL A 9 0.15 5.89 6.06
C VAL A 9 0.59 6.31 7.46
N ARG A 10 -0.36 6.80 8.28
CA ARG A 10 -0.08 7.42 9.59
C ARG A 10 0.84 6.60 10.51
N LYS A 11 0.72 5.27 10.51
CA LYS A 11 1.51 4.38 11.38
C LYS A 11 2.88 3.99 10.78
N PHE A 12 2.98 3.93 9.45
CA PHE A 12 4.12 3.31 8.77
C PHE A 12 4.91 4.30 7.89
N GLY A 13 4.47 5.55 7.76
CA GLY A 13 5.12 6.51 6.87
C GLY A 13 4.82 6.22 5.40
N ARG A 14 5.81 6.38 4.52
CA ARG A 14 5.63 6.28 3.07
C ARG A 14 5.73 4.84 2.59
N LEU A 15 4.78 4.44 1.76
CA LEU A 15 4.67 3.13 1.14
C LEU A 15 4.60 3.28 -0.38
N ARG A 16 5.25 2.38 -1.11
CA ARG A 16 5.07 2.22 -2.56
C ARG A 16 4.19 1.01 -2.84
N LEU A 17 3.18 1.15 -3.68
CA LEU A 17 2.34 0.02 -4.09
C LEU A 17 3.02 -0.84 -5.14
N LEU A 18 3.13 -2.13 -4.86
CA LEU A 18 3.75 -3.10 -5.76
C LEU A 18 2.73 -3.95 -6.51
N GLN A 19 1.63 -4.32 -5.85
CA GLN A 19 0.62 -5.17 -6.44
C GLN A 19 -0.74 -4.93 -5.79
N ASP A 20 -1.80 -4.88 -6.61
CA ASP A 20 -3.18 -5.00 -6.12
C ASP A 20 -3.60 -6.48 -6.23
N LYS A 21 -4.02 -7.07 -5.11
CA LYS A 21 -4.52 -8.45 -5.03
C LYS A 21 -6.06 -8.50 -4.98
N GLY A 22 -6.73 -7.39 -5.28
CA GLY A 22 -8.18 -7.31 -5.38
C GLY A 22 -8.89 -7.15 -4.03
N GLN A 23 -10.18 -7.46 -4.02
CA GLN A 23 -11.06 -7.23 -2.88
C GLN A 23 -10.99 -8.40 -1.87
N THR A 24 -10.96 -8.05 -0.60
CA THR A 24 -11.05 -8.95 0.56
C THR A 24 -12.40 -8.73 1.26
N LYS A 25 -12.71 -9.56 2.27
CA LYS A 25 -13.88 -9.42 3.13
C LYS A 25 -14.10 -7.97 3.58
N LYS A 26 -15.37 -7.59 3.73
CA LYS A 26 -15.82 -6.27 4.19
C LYS A 26 -15.32 -5.11 3.33
N GLU A 27 -15.35 -5.29 2.00
CA GLU A 27 -15.02 -4.25 1.02
C GLU A 27 -13.59 -3.68 1.10
N LYS A 28 -12.72 -4.32 1.87
CA LYS A 28 -11.31 -3.94 1.95
C LYS A 28 -10.59 -4.37 0.67
N LYS A 29 -9.54 -3.66 0.27
CA LYS A 29 -8.61 -4.11 -0.77
C LYS A 29 -7.35 -4.70 -0.16
N LYS A 30 -6.89 -5.83 -0.70
CA LYS A 30 -5.63 -6.46 -0.30
C LYS A 30 -4.55 -5.99 -1.27
N ILE A 31 -3.56 -5.27 -0.74
CA ILE A 31 -2.48 -4.69 -1.52
C ILE A 31 -1.14 -5.14 -0.97
N THR A 32 -0.17 -5.33 -1.85
CA THR A 32 1.24 -5.56 -1.49
C THR A 32 1.99 -4.24 -1.66
N VAL A 33 2.71 -3.86 -0.62
CA VAL A 33 3.38 -2.56 -0.50
C VAL A 33 4.84 -2.75 -0.11
N GLN A 34 5.70 -1.83 -0.54
CA GLN A 34 7.07 -1.67 -0.06
C GLN A 34 7.13 -0.50 0.91
N LEU A 35 7.64 -0.73 2.11
CA LEU A 35 7.88 0.33 3.10
C LEU A 35 9.13 1.12 2.72
N LEU A 36 9.01 2.44 2.64
CA LEU A 36 10.12 3.34 2.39
C LEU A 36 10.61 3.89 3.72
N LEU A 37 11.57 3.20 4.32
CA LEU A 37 12.26 3.66 5.53
C LEU A 37 13.26 4.76 5.14
N SER A 38 13.18 5.90 5.82
CA SER A 38 14.29 6.86 5.84
C SER A 38 15.45 6.24 6.62
N LYS A 39 16.68 6.43 6.15
CA LYS A 39 17.88 6.24 6.99
C LYS A 39 17.81 7.14 8.23
#